data_AF-A0AA88XGE6-F1
#
_entry.id   AF-A0AA88XGE6-F1
#
_cell.length_a   1.000
_cell.length_b   1.000
_cell.length_c   1.000
_cell.angle_alpha   90.00
_cell.angle_beta   90.00
_cell.angle_gamma   90.00
#
_symmetry.space_group_name_H-M   'P 1'
#
loop_
_entity.id
_entity.type
_entity.pdbx_description
1 polymer ?
#
loop_
_entity_poly.entity_id
_entity_poly.type
_entity_poly.pdbx_seq_one_letter_code
_entity_poly.pdbx_strand_id
1 'polypeptide(L)'
;MYFNISITVEHIAFSATNGKTVSKTIIFGSVKLNLGNAYSDSTGVFTAPYPGIYAFFWTIATDNKKNCDTELSINNSGTYRSMV
;
A
#
# COMPACT_ATOMS: atom_id res chain seq x y z
N MET A 1 3.07 -37.19 -21.31
CA MET A 1 2.85 -35.79 -21.76
C MET A 1 2.67 -34.96 -20.51
N TYR A 2 3.71 -34.24 -20.09
CA TYR A 2 3.63 -33.32 -18.94
C TYR A 2 3.47 -31.92 -19.51
N PHE A 3 2.36 -31.26 -19.16
CA PHE A 3 2.13 -29.88 -19.52
C PHE A 3 2.74 -29.02 -18.42
N ASN A 4 3.95 -28.52 -18.64
CA ASN A 4 4.55 -27.52 -17.76
C ASN A 4 3.87 -26.18 -18.05
N ILE A 5 2.91 -25.80 -17.21
CA ILE A 5 2.38 -24.45 -17.23
C ILE A 5 3.31 -23.58 -16.37
N SER A 6 4.30 -22.96 -17.00
CA SER A 6 5.10 -21.91 -16.35
C SER A 6 4.28 -20.63 -16.37
N ILE A 7 3.28 -20.52 -15.49
CA ILE A 7 2.63 -19.23 -15.23
C ILE A 7 3.57 -18.46 -14.31
N THR A 8 4.45 -17.63 -14.87
CA THR A 8 5.12 -16.60 -14.10
C THR A 8 4.11 -15.52 -13.78
N VAL A 9 3.29 -15.73 -12.74
CA VAL A 9 2.53 -14.60 -12.17
C VAL A 9 3.59 -13.75 -11.48
N GLU A 10 3.85 -12.55 -11.99
CA GLU A 10 4.66 -11.60 -11.23
C GLU A 10 3.94 -11.34 -9.90
N HIS A 11 4.58 -11.73 -8.81
CA HIS A 11 4.04 -11.49 -7.48
C HIS A 11 4.16 -10.00 -7.18
N ILE A 12 3.02 -9.32 -7.00
CA ILE A 12 2.97 -7.91 -6.61
C ILE A 12 2.60 -7.84 -5.13
N ALA A 13 3.54 -7.38 -4.31
CA ALA A 13 3.35 -7.25 -2.87
C ALA A 13 4.31 -6.23 -2.27
N PHE A 14 3.85 -5.47 -1.29
CA PHE A 14 4.72 -4.58 -0.52
C PHE A 14 4.39 -4.64 0.97
N SER A 15 5.37 -4.30 1.80
CA SER A 15 5.17 -3.99 3.21
C SER A 15 6.14 -2.91 3.63
N ALA A 16 5.65 -1.90 4.35
CA ALA A 16 6.44 -0.76 4.78
C ALA A 16 5.98 -0.27 6.16
N THR A 17 6.88 0.44 6.85
CA THR A 17 6.68 0.96 8.22
C THR A 17 7.23 2.39 8.32
N ASN A 18 7.12 3.00 9.50
CA ASN A 18 7.58 4.37 9.77
C ASN A 18 6.90 5.41 8.86
N GLY A 19 5.58 5.55 9.03
CA GLY A 19 4.76 6.50 8.31
C GLY A 19 5.08 7.95 8.70
N LYS A 20 5.34 8.80 7.72
CA LYS A 20 5.43 10.26 7.87
C LYS A 20 4.36 10.91 7.01
N THR A 21 3.60 11.83 7.59
CA THR A 21 2.63 12.62 6.82
C THR A 21 3.34 13.71 6.02
N VAL A 22 3.15 13.72 4.70
CA VAL A 22 3.57 14.78 3.79
C VAL A 22 2.31 15.33 3.12
N SER A 23 1.97 16.58 3.42
CA SER A 23 0.69 17.19 3.06
C SER A 23 -0.51 16.40 3.61
N LYS A 24 -1.12 15.54 2.79
CA LYS A 24 -2.26 14.68 3.17
C LYS A 24 -1.97 13.17 3.01
N THR A 25 -0.75 12.81 2.58
CA THR A 25 -0.37 11.43 2.30
C THR A 25 0.56 10.92 3.39
N ILE A 26 0.29 9.71 3.89
CA ILE A 26 1.21 9.02 4.79
C ILE A 26 2.20 8.23 3.93
N ILE A 27 3.49 8.57 4.05
CA ILE A 27 4.58 7.90 3.36
C ILE A 27 5.27 6.96 4.35
N PHE A 28 5.16 5.65 4.14
CA PHE A 28 5.90 4.66 4.92
C PHE A 28 7.29 4.46 4.28
N GLY A 29 8.31 5.07 4.89
CA GLY A 29 9.65 5.13 4.32
C GLY A 29 10.52 3.90 4.59
N SER A 30 10.19 3.07 5.58
CA SER A 30 10.94 1.86 5.88
C SER A 30 10.31 0.65 5.18
N VAL A 31 10.70 0.43 3.92
CA VAL A 31 10.23 -0.66 3.06
C VAL A 31 10.89 -1.99 3.45
N LYS A 32 10.08 -3.00 3.78
CA LYS A 32 10.53 -4.36 4.12
C LYS A 32 10.38 -5.33 2.94
N LEU A 33 9.40 -5.08 2.06
CA LEU A 33 9.12 -5.86 0.85
C LEU A 33 8.58 -4.93 -0.23
N ASN A 34 8.97 -5.13 -1.49
CA ASN A 34 8.41 -4.43 -2.65
C ASN A 34 8.55 -5.26 -3.94
N LEU A 35 7.92 -6.44 -3.96
CA LEU A 35 7.89 -7.28 -5.16
C LEU A 35 7.11 -6.58 -6.27
N GLY A 36 7.70 -6.56 -7.47
CA GLY A 36 7.16 -5.82 -8.61
C GLY A 36 7.36 -4.30 -8.56
N ASN A 37 8.05 -3.78 -7.53
CA ASN A 37 8.36 -2.34 -7.37
C ASN A 37 7.13 -1.42 -7.50
N ALA A 38 5.97 -1.90 -7.08
CA ALA A 38 4.70 -1.21 -7.24
C ALA A 38 4.47 -0.10 -6.20
N TYR A 39 5.16 -0.15 -5.04
CA TYR A 39 5.10 0.90 -4.02
C TYR A 39 6.29 1.87 -4.14
N SER A 40 6.01 3.17 -4.05
CA SER A 40 7.02 4.24 -4.01
C SER A 40 7.16 4.79 -2.59
N ASP A 41 8.33 4.61 -1.98
CA ASP A 41 8.68 5.17 -0.66
C ASP A 41 8.94 6.68 -0.68
N SER A 42 9.06 7.27 -1.86
CA SER A 42 9.17 8.72 -2.05
C SER A 42 7.81 9.43 -2.08
N THR A 43 6.74 8.73 -2.47
CA THR A 43 5.41 9.33 -2.64
C THR A 43 4.33 8.69 -1.76
N GLY A 44 4.57 7.51 -1.19
CA GLY A 44 3.58 6.72 -0.45
C GLY A 44 2.52 6.06 -1.33
N VAL A 45 2.73 6.04 -2.65
CA VAL A 45 1.74 5.55 -3.63
C VAL A 45 2.07 4.13 -4.05
N PHE A 46 1.05 3.27 -4.04
CA PHE A 46 1.07 1.99 -4.73
C PHE A 46 0.40 2.13 -6.11
N THR A 47 1.10 1.71 -7.16
CA THR A 47 0.58 1.70 -8.54
C THR A 47 0.37 0.25 -8.97
N ALA A 48 -0.89 -0.14 -9.16
CA ALA A 48 -1.23 -1.47 -9.68
C ALA A 48 -0.65 -1.64 -11.11
N PRO A 49 0.31 -2.55 -11.34
CA PRO A 49 0.92 -2.71 -12.66
C PRO A 49 0.01 -3.46 -13.64
N TYR A 50 -0.94 -4.24 -13.12
CA TYR A 50 -1.89 -5.03 -13.91
C TYR A 50 -3.31 -4.89 -13.35
N PRO A 51 -4.35 -4.99 -14.21
CA PRO A 51 -5.74 -5.09 -13.76
C PRO A 51 -5.94 -6.31 -12.85
N GLY A 52 -6.60 -6.11 -11.72
CA GLY A 52 -6.82 -7.19 -10.75
C GLY A 52 -7.36 -6.69 -9.43
N ILE A 53 -7.52 -7.61 -8.49
CA ILE A 53 -7.95 -7.32 -7.12
C ILE A 53 -6.71 -7.21 -6.24
N TYR A 54 -6.63 -6.13 -5.47
CA TYR A 54 -5.54 -5.87 -4.52
C TYR A 54 -6.14 -5.71 -3.12
N ALA A 55 -5.47 -6.28 -2.12
CA ALA A 55 -5.85 -6.15 -0.72
C ALA A 55 -4.86 -5.24 0.00
N PHE A 56 -5.39 -4.29 0.78
CA PHE A 56 -4.59 -3.36 1.57
C PHE A 56 -4.99 -3.46 3.03
N PHE A 57 -3.99 -3.49 3.91
CA PHE A 57 -4.16 -3.47 5.35
C PHE A 57 -3.16 -2.46 5.91
N TRP A 58 -3.58 -1.66 6.89
CA TRP A 58 -2.70 -0.73 7.57
C TRP A 58 -3.10 -0.58 9.03
N THR A 59 -2.17 -0.10 9.84
CA THR A 59 -2.39 0.22 11.25
C THR A 59 -1.64 1.50 11.55
N ILE A 60 -2.30 2.41 12.27
CA ILE A 60 -1.73 3.69 12.69
C ILE A 60 -1.77 3.74 14.21
N ALA A 61 -0.62 4.02 14.81
CA ALA A 61 -0.53 4.30 16.23
C ALA A 61 -0.60 5.83 16.44
N THR A 62 -1.42 6.26 17.40
CA THR A 62 -1.54 7.66 17.79
C THR A 62 -1.16 7.83 19.25
N ASP A 63 -0.73 9.05 19.61
CA ASP A 63 -0.55 9.41 21.01
C ASP A 63 -1.90 9.45 21.73
N ASN A 64 -1.88 9.25 23.04
CA ASN A 64 -3.07 9.36 23.89
C ASN A 64 -3.85 10.66 23.63
N LYS A 65 -5.16 10.52 23.40
CA LYS A 65 -6.12 11.63 23.13
C LYS A 65 -5.92 12.36 21.79
N LYS A 66 -5.18 11.79 20.84
CA LYS A 66 -5.16 12.28 19.45
C LYS A 66 -6.01 11.39 18.56
N ASN A 67 -6.92 12.03 17.83
CA ASN A 67 -7.70 11.37 16.79
C ASN A 67 -6.85 11.27 15.52
N CYS A 68 -6.94 10.14 14.81
CA CYS A 68 -6.34 9.99 13.49
C CYS A 68 -7.32 9.28 12.57
N ASP A 69 -7.91 10.05 11.66
CA ASP A 69 -8.64 9.50 10.53
C ASP A 69 -7.64 9.15 9.42
N THR A 70 -7.77 7.94 8.87
CA THR A 70 -7.01 7.55 7.68
C THR A 70 -7.90 6.93 6.63
N GLU A 71 -7.52 7.12 5.37
CA GLU A 71 -8.24 6.58 4.24
C GLU A 71 -7.27 6.07 3.18
N LEU A 72 -7.67 4.99 2.52
CA LEU A 72 -7.09 4.58 1.26
C LEU A 72 -7.76 5.39 0.15
N SER A 73 -6.99 6.26 -0.50
CA SER A 73 -7.47 7.01 -1.66
C SER A 73 -7.06 6.32 -2.96
N ILE A 74 -8.01 6.17 -3.89
CA ILE A 74 -7.79 5.68 -5.25
C ILE A 74 -7.82 6.88 -6.19
N ASN A 75 -6.68 7.16 -6.82
CA ASN A 75 -6.49 8.22 -7.82
C ASN A 75 -7.07 9.59 -7.37
N ASN A 76 -6.92 9.93 -6.09
CA ASN A 76 -7.44 11.16 -5.48
C ASN A 76 -8.96 11.38 -5.64
N SER A 77 -9.74 10.32 -5.89
CA SER A 77 -11.20 10.43 -6.11
C SER A 77 -12.03 9.46 -5.27
N GLY A 78 -11.68 8.17 -5.24
CA GLY A 78 -12.41 7.17 -4.45
C GLY A 78 -11.76 6.96 -3.08
N THR A 79 -12.53 6.91 -1.99
CA THR A 79 -11.96 6.70 -0.64
C THR A 79 -12.55 5.49 0.05
N TYR A 80 -11.70 4.69 0.69
CA TYR A 80 -12.08 3.66 1.64
C TYR A 80 -11.53 4.07 3.01
N ARG A 81 -12.43 4.33 3.97
CA ARG A 81 -12.06 4.90 5.28
C ARG A 81 -11.80 3.80 6.32
N SER A 82 -10.78 4.00 7.13
CA SER A 82 -10.59 3.29 8.41
C SER A 82 -10.64 4.33 9.53
N MET A 83 -11.61 4.21 10.42
CA MET A 83 -11.66 4.97 11.67
C MET A 83 -10.89 4.19 12.73
N VAL A 84 -9.90 4.81 13.37
CA VAL A 84 -9.18 4.28 14.54
C VAL A 84 -9.31 5.27 15.68
#